data_AF-A0A4Q3R5R7-F1
#
_entry.id   AF-A0A4Q3R5R7-F1
#
_cell.length_a   1.000
_cell.length_b   1.000
_cell.length_c   1.000
_cell.angle_alpha   90.00
_cell.angle_beta   90.00
_cell.angle_gamma   90.00
#
_symmetry.space_group_name_H-M   'P 1'
#
loop_
_entity.id
_entity.type
_entity.pdbx_description
1 polymer ?
#
loop_
_entity_poly.entity_id
_entity_poly.type
_entity_poly.pdbx_seq_one_letter_code
_entity_poly.pdbx_strand_id
1 'polypeptide(L)'
;MNKFKIAVIVGSLRKESYNLKTAKALMELAPESFNMELLSIANLPMFNEDLEATPPQEWEDFRAKIRAADGLLFCTPEYNRSVPGVLK
;
A
#
# COMPACT_ATOMS: atom_id res chain seq x y z
N MET A 1 -20.30 15.92 2.89
CA MET A 1 -20.28 14.70 2.04
C MET A 1 -19.34 13.70 2.69
N ASN A 2 -19.66 12.40 2.68
CA ASN A 2 -18.73 11.38 3.16
C ASN A 2 -17.50 11.34 2.24
N LYS A 3 -16.30 11.29 2.82
CA LYS A 3 -15.05 11.08 2.07
C LYS A 3 -14.76 9.59 2.00
N PHE A 4 -14.40 9.09 0.82
CA PHE A 4 -13.92 7.72 0.60
C PHE A 4 -12.47 7.61 1.06
N LYS A 5 -12.17 6.67 1.95
CA LYS A 5 -10.81 6.36 2.39
C LYS A 5 -10.12 5.48 1.35
N ILE A 6 -9.05 5.97 0.73
CA ILE A 6 -8.29 5.23 -0.27
C ILE A 6 -6.90 4.90 0.27
N ALA A 7 -6.57 3.62 0.39
CA ALA A 7 -5.22 3.20 0.74
C ALA A 7 -4.36 3.11 -0.52
N VAL A 8 -3.25 3.84 -0.53
CA VAL A 8 -2.31 3.92 -1.65
C VAL A 8 -1.07 3.09 -1.32
N ILE A 9 -0.79 2.08 -2.12
CA ILE A 9 0.33 1.15 -1.93
C ILE A 9 1.30 1.30 -3.10
N VAL A 10 2.57 1.54 -2.79
CA VAL A 10 3.64 1.66 -3.78
C VAL A 10 4.50 0.40 -3.75
N GLY A 11 4.57 -0.32 -4.87
CA GLY A 11 5.33 -1.57 -5.02
C GLY A 11 6.85 -1.39 -5.05
N SER A 12 7.41 -0.37 -4.39
CA SER A 12 8.85 -0.08 -4.40
C SER A 12 9.27 0.61 -3.11
N LEU A 13 10.33 0.09 -2.48
CA LEU A 13 10.93 0.66 -1.27
C LEU A 13 11.97 1.76 -1.54
N ARG A 14 12.39 1.96 -2.80
CA ARG A 14 13.39 2.98 -3.15
C ARG A 14 12.86 4.38 -2.80
N LYS A 15 13.61 5.15 -2.01
CA LYS A 15 13.30 6.54 -1.62
C LYS A 15 12.92 7.42 -2.81
N GLU A 16 13.61 7.28 -3.93
CA GLU A 16 13.41 8.06 -5.17
C GLU A 16 12.54 7.35 -6.22
N SER A 17 11.70 6.39 -5.82
CA SER A 17 10.82 5.62 -6.71
C SER A 17 9.97 6.53 -7.63
N TYR A 18 9.96 6.22 -8.93
CA TYR A 18 9.06 6.90 -9.86
C TYR A 18 7.59 6.58 -9.56
N ASN A 19 7.29 5.35 -9.13
CA ASN A 19 5.93 4.98 -8.72
C ASN A 19 5.47 5.74 -7.45
N LEU A 20 6.40 6.07 -6.53
CA LEU A 20 6.07 6.93 -5.39
C LEU A 20 5.74 8.35 -5.85
N LYS A 21 6.50 8.89 -6.80
CA LYS A 21 6.24 10.22 -7.39
C LYS A 21 4.89 10.23 -8.11
N THR A 22 4.58 9.20 -8.89
CA THR A 22 3.28 9.02 -9.54
C THR A 22 2.13 8.94 -8.53
N ALA A 23 2.27 8.12 -7.48
CA ALA A 23 1.26 8.00 -6.43
C ALA A 23 0.96 9.35 -5.77
N LYS A 24 1.99 10.13 -5.41
CA LYS A 24 1.84 11.47 -4.84
C LYS A 24 1.11 12.42 -5.78
N ALA A 25 1.47 12.44 -7.06
CA ALA A 25 0.79 13.27 -8.05
C ALA A 25 -0.70 12.89 -8.21
N LEU A 26 -1.02 11.58 -8.18
CA LEU A 26 -2.42 11.13 -8.22
C LEU A 26 -3.20 11.55 -6.96
N MET A 27 -2.56 11.52 -5.80
CA MET A 27 -3.17 11.99 -4.54
C MET A 27 -3.43 13.50 -4.55
N GLU A 28 -2.53 14.30 -5.14
CA GLU A 28 -2.71 15.75 -5.30
C GLU A 28 -3.84 16.10 -6.29
N LEU A 29 -4.04 15.28 -7.33
CA LEU A 29 -5.09 15.46 -8.34
C LEU A 29 -6.44 14.87 -7.94
N ALA A 30 -6.50 14.12 -6.83
CA ALA A 30 -7.71 13.44 -6.41
C ALA A 30 -8.81 14.45 -6.02
N PRO A 31 -10.09 14.13 -6.29
CA PRO A 31 -11.20 14.98 -5.85
C PRO A 31 -11.27 15.04 -4.32
N GLU A 32 -11.81 16.13 -3.77
CA GLU A 32 -11.95 16.32 -2.32
C GLU A 32 -12.78 15.23 -1.61
N SER A 33 -13.60 14.50 -2.38
CA SER A 33 -14.33 13.33 -1.91
C SER A 33 -13.44 12.15 -1.55
N PHE A 34 -12.15 12.16 -1.89
CA PHE A 34 -11.20 11.10 -1.55
C PHE A 34 -10.27 11.55 -0.43
N ASN A 35 -10.17 10.73 0.61
CA ASN A 35 -9.17 10.85 1.67
C ASN A 35 -8.13 9.75 1.46
N MET A 36 -6.99 10.10 0.86
CA MET A 36 -5.98 9.13 0.44
C MET A 36 -4.82 9.04 1.45
N GLU A 37 -4.43 7.83 1.82
CA GLU A 37 -3.30 7.56 2.73
C GLU A 37 -2.28 6.64 2.05
N LEU A 38 -0.99 7.01 2.09
CA LEU A 38 0.09 6.13 1.63
C LEU A 38 0.39 5.07 2.71
N LEU A 39 0.16 3.80 2.38
CA LEU A 39 0.50 2.68 3.26
C LEU A 39 1.87 2.11 2.88
N SER A 40 2.81 2.21 3.81
CA SER A 40 4.15 1.65 3.63
C SER A 40 4.14 0.12 3.79
N ILE A 41 4.79 -0.56 2.86
CA ILE A 41 5.06 -2.01 2.91
C ILE A 41 6.51 -2.33 3.34
N ALA A 42 7.31 -1.31 3.70
CA ALA A 42 8.74 -1.46 3.96
C ALA A 42 9.08 -2.35 5.16
N ASN A 43 8.20 -2.36 6.17
CA ASN A 43 8.43 -3.03 7.44
C ASN A 43 7.59 -4.30 7.59
N LEU A 44 6.89 -4.74 6.52
CA LEU A 44 6.11 -5.98 6.59
C LEU A 44 7.08 -7.17 6.61
N PRO A 45 7.00 -8.04 7.63
CA PRO A 45 7.72 -9.31 7.61
C PRO A 45 7.28 -10.14 6.40
N MET A 46 8.24 -10.86 5.80
CA MET A 46 7.94 -11.85 4.76
C MET A 46 6.96 -12.88 5.29
N PHE A 47 6.05 -13.34 4.43
CA PHE A 47 5.10 -14.38 4.78
C PHE A 47 5.81 -15.62 5.33
N ASN A 48 5.33 -16.08 6.49
CA ASN A 48 5.67 -17.34 7.12
C ASN A 48 4.41 -17.89 7.80
N GLU A 49 3.93 -19.06 7.35
CA GLU A 49 2.69 -19.66 7.83
C GLU A 49 2.73 -20.00 9.34
N ASP A 50 3.93 -20.28 9.89
CA ASP A 50 4.11 -20.55 11.32
C ASP A 50 3.72 -19.35 12.21
N LEU A 51 3.73 -18.13 11.63
CA LEU A 51 3.37 -16.92 12.34
C LEU A 51 1.85 -16.65 12.33
N GLU A 52 1.02 -17.42 11.63
CA GLU A 52 -0.41 -17.14 11.55
C GLU A 52 -1.14 -17.33 12.89
N ALA A 53 -0.67 -18.23 13.75
CA ALA A 53 -1.25 -18.43 15.08
C ALA A 53 -1.01 -17.23 16.01
N THR A 54 0.08 -16.49 15.78
CA THR A 54 0.45 -15.28 16.53
C THR A 54 1.04 -14.24 15.56
N PRO A 55 0.19 -13.56 14.77
CA PRO A 55 0.64 -12.69 13.69
C PRO A 55 1.53 -11.54 14.19
N PRO A 56 2.55 -11.13 13.42
CA PRO A 56 3.29 -9.90 13.70
C PRO A 56 2.35 -8.69 13.71
N GLN A 57 2.61 -7.74 14.62
CA GLN A 57 1.79 -6.53 14.76
C GLN A 57 1.72 -5.75 13.44
N GLU A 58 2.80 -5.73 12.66
CA GLU A 58 2.86 -5.06 11.36
C GLU A 58 1.86 -5.66 10.35
N TRP A 59 1.61 -6.97 10.39
CA TRP A 59 0.58 -7.60 9.56
C TRP A 59 -0.81 -7.21 10.02
N GLU A 60 -1.05 -7.21 11.33
CA GLU A 60 -2.36 -6.85 11.90
C GLU A 60 -2.73 -5.40 11.59
N ASP A 61 -1.79 -4.48 11.82
CA ASP A 61 -1.95 -3.05 11.55
C ASP A 61 -2.21 -2.79 10.07
N PHE A 62 -1.41 -3.41 9.19
CA PHE A 62 -1.59 -3.25 7.75
C PHE A 62 -2.94 -3.81 7.27
N ARG A 63 -3.34 -4.99 7.76
CA ARG A 63 -4.67 -5.57 7.46
C ARG A 63 -5.79 -4.70 8.00
N ALA A 64 -5.65 -4.11 9.19
CA ALA A 64 -6.64 -3.20 9.76
C ALA A 64 -6.84 -1.95 8.90
N LYS A 65 -5.73 -1.36 8.41
CA LYS A 65 -5.78 -0.21 7.49
C LYS A 65 -6.43 -0.56 6.15
N ILE A 66 -6.12 -1.73 5.58
CA ILE A 66 -6.77 -2.21 4.36
C ILE A 66 -8.28 -2.41 4.60
N ARG A 67 -8.68 -3.07 5.69
CA ARG A 67 -10.10 -3.31 6.02
C ARG A 67 -10.89 -2.01 6.21
N ALA A 68 -10.23 -0.95 6.68
CA ALA A 68 -10.86 0.35 6.90
C ALA A 68 -10.95 1.24 5.64
N ALA A 69 -10.31 0.83 4.54
CA ALA A 69 -10.32 1.57 3.28
C ALA A 69 -11.56 1.20 2.44
N ASP A 70 -12.14 2.20 1.78
CA ASP A 70 -13.21 2.03 0.81
C ASP A 70 -12.67 1.66 -0.58
N GLY A 71 -11.37 1.89 -0.83
CA GLY A 71 -10.70 1.53 -2.06
C GLY A 71 -9.18 1.43 -1.91
N LEU A 72 -8.55 0.72 -2.85
CA LEU A 72 -7.11 0.51 -2.91
C LEU A 72 -6.55 1.07 -4.23
N LEU A 73 -5.43 1.78 -4.17
CA LEU A 73 -4.67 2.24 -5.33
C LEU A 73 -3.26 1.63 -5.28
N PHE A 74 -2.93 0.80 -6.27
CA PHE A 74 -1.58 0.24 -6.41
C PHE A 74 -0.80 1.00 -7.49
N CYS A 75 0.37 1.52 -7.12
CA CYS A 75 1.35 2.07 -8.05
C CYS A 75 2.61 1.19 -8.01
N THR A 76 2.77 0.30 -8.99
CA THR A 76 3.79 -0.75 -8.96
C THR A 76 4.69 -0.71 -10.18
N PRO A 77 6.03 -0.82 -10.03
CA PRO A 77 6.88 -1.15 -11.16
C PRO A 77 6.65 -2.59 -11.63
N GLU A 78 7.15 -2.90 -12.81
CA GLU A 78 7.22 -4.26 -13.35
C GLU A 78 8.62 -4.83 -13.10
N TYR A 79 8.71 -5.97 -12.41
CA TYR A 79 9.94 -6.76 -12.28
C TYR A 79 9.76 -8.06 -13.06
N ASN A 80 10.55 -8.25 -14.13
CA ASN A 80 10.56 -9.46 -14.94
C ASN A 80 9.16 -9.88 -15.45
N ARG A 81 8.38 -8.94 -16.01
CA ARG A 81 6.99 -9.15 -16.48
C ARG A 81 6.00 -9.53 -15.37
N SER A 82 6.31 -9.24 -14.11
CA SER A 82 5.46 -9.54 -12.95
C SER A 82 5.50 -8.42 -11.91
N VAL A 83 4.79 -8.64 -10.80
CA VAL A 83 4.80 -7.75 -9.63
C VAL A 83 6.11 -7.90 -8.84
N PRO A 84 6.56 -6.85 -8.14
CA PRO A 84 7.72 -6.91 -7.27
C PRO A 84 7.49 -7.90 -6.12
N GLY A 85 8.53 -8.66 -5.74
CA GLY A 85 8.42 -9.62 -4.64
C GLY A 85 8.01 -8.99 -3.30
N VAL A 86 8.44 -7.76 -3.03
CA VAL A 86 8.04 -7.00 -1.83
C VAL A 86 6.55 -6.62 -1.80
N LEU A 87 5.88 -6.60 -2.96
CA LEU A 87 4.45 -6.30 -3.07
C LEU A 87 3.58 -7.57 -3.01
N LYS A 88 4.15 -8.74 -3.34
CA LYS A 88 3.43 -10.00 -3.54
C LYS A 88 2.97 -10.63 -2.22
#